data_AF-A0A3B5L5V1-F1
#
_entry.id   AF-A0A3B5L5V1-F1
#
_cell.length_a   1.000
_cell.length_b   1.000
_cell.length_c   1.000
_cell.angle_alpha   90.00
_cell.angle_beta   90.00
_cell.angle_gamma   90.00
#
_symmetry.space_group_name_H-M   'P 1'
#
loop_
_entity.id
_entity.type
_entity.pdbx_description
1 polymer ?
#
loop_
_entity_poly.entity_id
_entity_poly.type
_entity_poly.pdbx_seq_one_letter_code
_entity_poly.pdbx_strand_id
1 'polypeptide(L)'
;MDAVQEREARRRSREIDAMLARERRAVRRLVKILLLGAGESGKSTFLKQMRIINGQEFDKKALLDFRGTIYENILKVRIIHCSFMTDI
;
A
#
# COMPACT_ATOMS: atom_id res chain seq x y z
N MET A 1 -20.91 -42.51 11.21
CA MET A 1 -19.85 -41.73 10.53
C MET A 1 -20.43 -40.42 10.01
N ASP A 2 -21.51 -40.45 9.23
CA ASP A 2 -22.12 -39.26 8.60
C ASP A 2 -22.60 -38.17 9.58
N ALA A 3 -23.23 -38.53 10.69
CA ALA A 3 -23.72 -37.56 11.68
C ALA A 3 -22.60 -36.75 12.36
N VAL A 4 -21.39 -37.33 12.47
CA VAL A 4 -20.22 -36.64 13.04
C VAL A 4 -19.67 -35.64 12.03
N GLN A 5 -19.55 -36.03 10.76
CA GLN A 5 -19.14 -35.13 9.68
C GLN A 5 -20.10 -33.95 9.50
N GLU A 6 -21.41 -34.18 9.59
CA GLU A 6 -22.38 -33.08 9.47
C GLU A 6 -22.30 -32.12 10.68
N ARG A 7 -22.06 -32.63 11.89
CA ARG A 7 -21.85 -31.80 13.07
C ARG A 7 -20.57 -30.96 12.96
N GLU A 8 -19.48 -31.54 12.46
CA GLU A 8 -18.24 -30.82 12.18
C GLU A 8 -18.38 -29.79 11.06
N ALA A 9 -19.11 -30.12 9.99
CA ALA A 9 -19.40 -29.19 8.90
C ALA A 9 -20.22 -27.99 9.41
N ARG A 10 -21.24 -28.24 10.24
CA ARG A 10 -22.02 -27.17 10.89
C ARG A 10 -21.16 -26.34 11.84
N ARG A 11 -20.22 -26.94 12.57
CA ARG A 11 -19.28 -26.20 13.44
C ARG A 11 -18.39 -25.27 12.61
N ARG A 12 -17.78 -25.79 11.55
CA ARG A 12 -16.95 -25.02 10.60
C ARG A 12 -17.74 -23.89 9.95
N SER A 13 -18.98 -24.15 9.50
CA SER A 13 -19.84 -23.11 8.92
C SER A 13 -20.09 -21.96 9.90
N ARG A 14 -20.42 -22.27 11.16
CA ARG A 14 -20.63 -21.25 12.20
C ARG A 14 -19.36 -20.44 12.51
N GLU A 15 -18.20 -21.09 12.50
CA GLU A 15 -16.91 -20.42 12.68
C GLU A 15 -16.66 -19.42 11.52
N ILE A 16 -16.90 -19.83 10.28
CA ILE A 16 -16.78 -18.98 9.08
C ILE A 16 -17.75 -17.80 9.16
N ASP A 17 -19.02 -18.03 9.48
CA ASP A 17 -20.03 -16.97 9.60
C ASP A 17 -19.65 -15.93 10.67
N ALA A 18 -19.09 -16.40 11.80
CA ALA A 18 -18.59 -15.53 12.84
C ALA A 18 -17.38 -14.69 12.38
N MET A 19 -16.46 -15.26 11.60
CA MET A 19 -15.34 -14.54 10.98
C MET A 19 -15.85 -13.47 10.00
N LEU A 20 -16.75 -13.83 9.09
CA LEU A 20 -17.34 -12.91 8.12
C LEU A 20 -18.07 -11.74 8.80
N ALA A 21 -18.81 -12.01 9.89
CA ALA A 21 -19.50 -10.96 10.64
C ALA A 21 -18.54 -9.98 11.32
N ARG A 22 -17.36 -10.45 11.77
CA ARG A 22 -16.30 -9.60 12.32
C ARG A 22 -15.65 -8.75 11.23
N GLU A 23 -15.31 -9.34 10.10
CA GLU A 23 -14.73 -8.62 8.96
C GLU A 23 -15.68 -7.54 8.41
N ARG A 24 -16.97 -7.87 8.24
CA ARG A 24 -17.99 -6.89 7.81
C ARG A 24 -18.04 -5.67 8.74
N ARG A 25 -17.92 -5.87 10.06
CA ARG A 25 -17.88 -4.78 11.06
C ARG A 25 -16.59 -3.97 11.00
N ALA A 26 -15.46 -4.58 10.62
CA ALA A 26 -14.21 -3.87 10.42
C ALA A 26 -14.27 -3.02 9.14
N VAL A 27 -14.71 -3.61 8.02
CA VAL A 27 -14.85 -2.93 6.72
C VAL A 27 -15.83 -1.75 6.81
N ARG A 28 -16.96 -1.90 7.51
CA ARG A 28 -17.93 -0.80 7.72
C ARG A 28 -17.33 0.41 8.44
N ARG A 29 -16.30 0.22 9.25
CA ARG A 29 -15.60 1.29 9.98
C ARG A 29 -14.41 1.86 9.19
N LEU A 30 -14.03 1.23 8.09
CA LEU A 30 -12.91 1.66 7.26
C LEU A 30 -13.33 2.85 6.39
N VAL A 31 -12.62 3.96 6.52
CA VAL A 31 -12.76 5.13 5.64
C VAL A 31 -11.83 4.96 4.44
N LYS A 32 -12.36 5.01 3.21
CA LYS A 32 -11.58 4.98 1.97
C LYS A 32 -11.44 6.39 1.41
N ILE A 33 -10.20 6.80 1.13
CA ILE A 33 -9.87 8.12 0.59
C ILE A 33 -9.24 7.93 -0.79
N LEU A 34 -9.69 8.72 -1.78
CA LEU A 34 -9.11 8.77 -3.12
C LEU A 34 -8.43 10.13 -3.33
N LEU A 35 -7.14 10.12 -3.66
CA LEU A 35 -6.38 11.33 -3.97
C LEU A 35 -6.34 11.55 -5.48
N LEU A 36 -6.87 12.68 -5.94
CA LEU A 36 -6.91 13.08 -7.35
C LEU A 36 -5.99 14.28 -7.61
N GLY A 37 -5.45 14.37 -8.82
CA GLY A 37 -4.58 15.47 -9.25
C GLY A 37 -3.72 15.10 -10.45
N ALA A 38 -3.14 16.11 -11.12
CA ALA A 38 -2.25 15.94 -12.27
C ALA A 38 -1.03 15.05 -11.98
N GLY A 39 -0.33 14.59 -13.01
CA GLY A 39 0.99 13.96 -12.84
C GLY A 39 1.89 14.83 -11.94
N GLU A 40 2.72 14.20 -11.11
CA GLU A 40 3.74 14.90 -10.29
C GLU A 40 3.23 15.86 -9.19
N SER A 41 1.91 16.01 -9.02
CA SER A 41 1.26 16.82 -7.96
C SER A 41 1.53 16.40 -6.50
N GLY A 42 2.42 15.45 -6.25
CA GLY A 42 2.82 15.05 -4.88
C GLY A 42 1.87 14.07 -4.18
N LYS A 43 0.90 13.45 -4.87
CA LYS A 43 -0.01 12.43 -4.28
C LYS A 43 0.75 11.30 -3.57
N SER A 44 1.81 10.77 -4.19
CA SER A 44 2.67 9.74 -3.59
C SER A 44 3.45 10.27 -2.39
N THR A 45 3.81 11.54 -2.38
CA THR A 45 4.48 12.20 -1.25
C THR A 45 3.55 12.32 -0.06
N PHE A 46 2.29 12.71 -0.28
CA PHE A 46 1.27 12.75 0.78
C PHE A 46 1.05 11.38 1.43
N LEU A 47 0.92 10.32 0.61
CA LEU A 47 0.78 8.94 1.14
C LEU A 47 2.01 8.48 1.92
N LYS A 48 3.22 8.84 1.47
CA LYS A 48 4.46 8.56 2.22
C LYS A 48 4.45 9.25 3.59
N GLN A 49 4.01 10.51 3.66
CA GLN A 49 3.90 11.23 4.93
C GLN A 49 2.86 10.63 5.87
N MET A 50 1.71 10.20 5.34
CA MET A 50 0.70 9.49 6.15
C MET A 50 1.25 8.22 6.80
N ARG A 51 2.13 7.48 6.11
CA ARG A 51 2.82 6.32 6.71
C ARG A 51 3.74 6.73 7.87
N ILE A 52 4.55 7.77 7.64
CA ILE A 52 5.51 8.28 8.65
C ILE A 52 4.77 8.75 9.90
N ILE A 53 3.73 9.57 9.74
CA ILE A 53 2.94 10.12 10.86
C ILE A 53 2.24 9.01 11.65
N ASN A 54 1.77 7.96 10.97
CA ASN A 54 1.09 6.83 11.61
C ASN A 54 2.07 5.79 12.20
N GLY A 55 3.37 6.10 12.29
CA GLY A 55 4.37 5.24 12.90
C GLY A 55 4.68 3.96 12.10
N GLN A 56 4.31 3.90 10.81
CA GLN A 56 4.64 2.78 9.95
C GLN A 56 6.03 2.96 9.37
N GLU A 57 6.99 2.20 9.89
CA GLU A 57 8.35 2.19 9.35
C GLU A 57 8.40 1.60 7.93
N PHE A 58 9.43 2.00 7.18
CA PHE A 58 9.77 1.39 5.91
C PHE A 58 10.72 0.22 6.17
N ASP A 59 10.42 -0.93 5.60
CA ASP A 59 11.27 -2.10 5.73
C ASP A 59 12.58 -1.92 4.95
N LYS A 60 13.59 -2.73 5.30
CA LYS A 60 14.91 -2.66 4.63
C LYS A 60 14.80 -2.80 3.11
N LYS A 61 13.87 -3.62 2.62
CA LYS A 61 13.63 -3.78 1.19
C LYS A 61 13.12 -2.48 0.56
N ALA A 62 12.08 -1.84 1.12
CA ALA A 62 11.61 -0.56 0.61
C ALA A 62 12.69 0.53 0.66
N LEU A 63 13.53 0.56 1.69
CA LEU A 63 14.65 1.50 1.78
C LEU A 63 15.67 1.29 0.66
N LEU A 64 15.98 0.03 0.32
CA LEU A 64 16.86 -0.29 -0.82
C LEU A 64 16.23 0.13 -2.15
N ASP A 65 14.92 -0.08 -2.32
CA ASP A 65 14.19 0.37 -3.51
C ASP A 65 14.23 1.90 -3.63
N PHE A 66 14.00 2.63 -2.54
CA PHE A 66 14.12 4.09 -2.52
C PHE A 66 15.51 4.56 -2.86
N ARG A 67 16.56 3.87 -2.39
CA ARG A 67 17.94 4.19 -2.75
C ARG A 67 18.15 4.11 -4.27
N GLY A 68 17.62 3.07 -4.91
CA GLY A 68 17.64 2.96 -6.38
C GLY A 68 16.97 4.15 -7.06
N THR A 69 15.75 4.50 -6.63
CA THR A 69 15.02 5.66 -7.15
C THR A 69 15.76 6.99 -6.93
N ILE A 70 16.45 7.16 -5.79
CA ILE A 70 17.24 8.37 -5.52
C ILE A 70 18.36 8.51 -6.54
N TYR A 71 19.13 7.44 -6.79
CA TYR A 71 20.20 7.49 -7.79
C TYR A 71 19.66 7.77 -9.19
N GLU A 72 18.57 7.10 -9.58
CA GLU A 72 17.93 7.34 -10.88
C GLU A 72 17.51 8.81 -11.04
N ASN A 73 16.89 9.40 -10.01
CA ASN A 73 16.50 10.80 -10.03
C ASN A 73 17.70 11.75 -10.16
N ILE A 74 18.80 11.49 -9.44
CA ILE A 74 20.02 12.29 -9.53
C ILE A 74 20.61 12.21 -10.96
N LEU A 75 20.72 11.00 -11.51
CA LEU A 75 21.24 10.79 -12.86
C LEU A 75 20.35 11.46 -13.91
N LYS A 76 19.02 11.32 -13.77
CA LYS A 76 18.03 11.93 -14.66
C LYS A 76 18.15 13.46 -14.67
N VAL A 77 18.22 14.09 -13.50
CA VAL A 77 18.40 15.55 -13.39
C VAL A 77 19.69 15.99 -14.07
N ARG A 78 20.80 15.28 -13.82
CA ARG A 78 22.09 15.60 -14.45
C ARG A 78 22.04 15.48 -15.98
N ILE A 79 21.43 14.42 -16.50
CA ILE A 79 21.31 14.20 -17.95
C ILE A 79 20.48 15.32 -18.58
N ILE A 80 19.31 15.62 -18.01
CA ILE A 80 18.42 16.69 -18.50
C ILE A 80 19.16 18.03 -18.53
N HIS A 81 19.90 18.36 -17.47
CA HIS A 81 20.70 19.58 -17.40
C HIS A 81 21.80 19.61 -18.47
N CYS A 82 22.52 18.50 -18.67
CA CYS A 82 23.56 18.41 -19.70
C CYS A 82 23.00 18.57 -21.11
N SER A 83 21.90 17.88 -21.43
CA SER A 83 21.21 18.02 -22.72
C SER A 83 20.79 19.47 -22.98
N PHE A 84 20.22 20.13 -21.98
CA PHE A 84 19.83 21.54 -22.11
C PHE A 84 21.03 22.47 -22.38
N MET A 85 22.21 22.17 -21.82
CA MET A 85 23.42 22.93 -22.07
C MET A 85 24.03 22.68 -23.46
N THR A 86 23.81 21.51 -24.07
CA THR A 86 24.30 21.20 -25.42
C THR A 86 23.38 21.72 -26.53
N ASP A 87 22.11 21.95 -26.21
CA ASP A 87 21.09 22.45 -27.15
C ASP A 87 21.01 24.00 -27.19
N ILE A 88 21.83 24.71 -26.40
CA ILE A 88 22.05 26.18 -26.41
C ILE A 88 23.35 26.49 -27.15
#